data_AF-A0A803K5P0-F1
#
_entry.id   AF-A0A803K5P0-F1
#
_cell.length_a   1.000
_cell.length_b   1.000
_cell.length_c   1.000
_cell.angle_alpha   90.00
_cell.angle_beta   90.00
_cell.angle_gamma   90.00
#
_symmetry.space_group_name_H-M   'P 1'
#
loop_
_entity.id
_entity.type
_entity.pdbx_description
1 polymer ?
#
loop_
_entity_poly.entity_id
_entity_poly.type
_entity_poly.pdbx_seq_one_letter_code
_entity_poly.pdbx_strand_id
1 'polypeptide(L)'
;MGASLPSLWLALLLTLGAPESVRGCTCAPSHPQEQICDAAIVIRAKISSEKVILAASAEPFHSIKLIQYEIKLIKMFKGFEKIKDIQFVYTPLDSSLCGIKLEANNKKQYLLTGQISADNKVYIQLCNLIEPWDDLSFSQKKSLNQRFQMGCECKITACYTVPCSLQAPNECLWTDWLIERRLYGQQARNYACIMRSDGSCTWYRGGPPTDKELIDITEP
;
A
#
# COMPACT_ATOMS: atom_id res chain seq x y z
N MET A 1 18.72 52.02 60.77
CA MET A 1 19.29 50.99 59.86
C MET A 1 18.30 49.84 59.82
N GLY A 2 17.27 49.96 58.96
CA GLY A 2 16.23 48.94 58.83
C GLY A 2 16.55 48.05 57.63
N ALA A 3 16.71 46.75 57.88
CA ALA A 3 16.93 45.75 56.85
C ALA A 3 15.57 45.31 56.26
N SER A 4 15.33 45.59 54.97
CA SER A 4 14.23 45.02 54.20
C SER A 4 14.75 43.83 53.41
N LEU A 5 14.36 42.61 53.80
CA LEU A 5 14.53 41.40 53.00
C LEU A 5 13.62 41.49 51.77
N PRO A 6 14.11 41.21 50.54
CA PRO A 6 13.26 41.18 49.36
C PRO A 6 12.50 39.85 49.33
N SER A 7 11.18 39.97 49.22
CA SER A 7 10.23 38.89 49.02
C SER A 7 10.64 38.03 47.83
N LEU A 8 11.02 36.78 48.10
CA LEU A 8 11.37 35.80 47.09
C LEU A 8 10.17 35.53 46.16
N TRP A 9 10.46 35.65 44.88
CA TRP A 9 9.64 35.32 43.73
C TRP A 9 9.21 33.84 43.76
N LEU A 10 7.92 33.57 43.94
CA LEU A 10 7.30 32.31 43.48
C LEU A 10 6.52 32.59 42.20
N ALA A 11 7.22 32.62 41.07
CA ALA A 11 6.61 32.41 39.77
C ALA A 11 6.74 30.91 39.43
N LEU A 12 5.70 30.15 39.76
CA LEU A 12 5.55 28.75 39.36
C LEU A 12 5.43 28.68 37.83
N LEU A 13 6.53 28.39 37.15
CA LEU A 13 6.55 28.07 35.71
C LEU A 13 5.86 26.72 35.51
N LEU A 14 4.57 26.76 35.18
CA LEU A 14 3.88 25.68 34.49
C LEU A 14 4.49 25.57 33.08
N THR A 15 5.56 24.80 32.95
CA THR A 15 6.01 24.29 31.65
C THR A 15 4.96 23.27 31.19
N LEU A 16 3.94 23.77 30.50
CA LEU A 16 3.08 22.94 29.68
C LEU A 16 3.98 22.38 28.58
N GLY A 17 4.49 21.16 28.76
CA GLY A 17 5.20 20.44 27.73
C GLY A 17 4.32 20.44 26.48
N ALA A 18 4.82 21.03 25.40
CA ALA A 18 4.14 20.93 24.10
C ALA A 18 3.91 19.43 23.86
N PRO A 19 2.68 19.01 23.50
CA PRO A 19 2.46 17.62 23.16
C PRO A 19 3.44 17.29 22.03
N GLU A 20 4.35 16.34 22.26
CA GLU A 20 5.16 15.78 21.18
C GLU A 20 4.19 15.39 20.08
N SER A 21 4.38 15.95 18.89
CA SER A 21 3.59 15.58 17.73
C SER A 21 3.87 14.11 17.45
N VAL A 22 3.01 13.21 17.92
CA VAL A 22 3.03 11.81 17.55
C VAL A 22 2.68 11.76 16.07
N ARG A 23 3.70 11.75 15.21
CA ARG A 23 3.53 11.51 13.79
C ARG A 23 3.16 10.04 13.62
N GLY A 24 1.87 9.79 13.42
CA GLY A 24 1.39 8.47 13.01
C GLY A 24 1.66 8.22 11.52
N CYS A 25 1.61 6.95 11.11
CA CYS A 25 1.68 6.58 9.70
C CYS A 25 0.40 7.01 8.97
N THR A 26 0.54 7.70 7.83
CA THR A 26 -0.57 8.05 6.93
C THR A 26 -0.20 7.65 5.51
N CYS A 27 -1.12 6.96 4.83
CA CYS A 27 -0.91 6.46 3.47
C CYS A 27 -1.72 7.29 2.47
N ALA A 28 -1.07 7.68 1.37
CA ALA A 28 -1.79 8.24 0.23
C ALA A 28 -2.58 7.12 -0.46
N PRO A 29 -3.88 7.31 -0.75
CA PRO A 29 -4.65 6.31 -1.49
C PRO A 29 -4.14 6.20 -2.92
N SER A 30 -4.07 4.97 -3.41
CA SER A 30 -3.59 4.66 -4.76
C SER A 30 -4.33 3.44 -5.28
N HIS A 31 -4.60 3.40 -6.59
CA HIS A 31 -5.31 2.28 -7.19
C HIS A 31 -4.44 1.00 -7.09
N PRO A 32 -5.02 -0.21 -6.89
CA PRO A 32 -4.23 -1.44 -6.77
C PRO A 32 -3.22 -1.68 -7.90
N GLN A 33 -3.56 -1.25 -9.12
CA GLN A 33 -2.65 -1.27 -10.27
C GLN A 33 -1.38 -0.45 -10.02
N GLU A 34 -1.52 0.81 -9.58
CA GLU A 34 -0.38 1.69 -9.29
C GLU A 34 0.48 1.10 -8.17
N GLN A 35 -0.14 0.62 -7.08
CA GLN A 35 0.59 -0.04 -5.99
C GLN A 35 1.39 -1.26 -6.45
N ILE A 36 0.90 -1.99 -7.47
CA ILE A 36 1.61 -3.11 -8.10
C ILE A 36 2.72 -2.62 -9.04
N CYS A 37 2.49 -1.53 -9.77
CA CYS A 37 3.47 -0.92 -10.68
C CYS A 37 4.65 -0.29 -9.91
N ASP A 38 4.40 0.32 -8.76
CA ASP A 38 5.42 0.96 -7.92
C ASP A 38 6.19 -0.04 -7.05
N ALA A 39 5.59 -1.19 -6.76
CA ALA A 39 6.25 -2.22 -5.95
C ALA A 39 7.47 -2.82 -6.68
N ALA A 40 8.58 -3.00 -5.97
CA ALA A 40 9.71 -3.76 -6.50
C ALA A 40 9.38 -5.26 -6.63
N ILE A 41 8.47 -5.74 -5.78
CA ILE A 41 8.07 -7.14 -5.75
C ILE A 41 6.58 -7.31 -5.45
N VAL A 42 5.97 -8.33 -6.05
CA VAL A 42 4.58 -8.74 -5.81
C VAL A 42 4.52 -10.26 -5.66
N ILE A 43 4.10 -10.75 -4.50
CA ILE A 43 4.07 -12.18 -4.17
C ILE A 43 2.76 -12.60 -3.51
N ARG A 44 2.37 -13.85 -3.70
CA ARG A 44 1.40 -14.58 -2.88
C ARG A 44 2.16 -15.52 -1.96
N ALA A 45 1.96 -15.38 -0.66
CA ALA A 45 2.67 -16.18 0.33
C ALA A 45 1.81 -16.47 1.57
N LYS A 46 2.22 -17.46 2.36
CA LYS A 46 1.71 -17.69 3.72
C LYS A 46 2.73 -17.22 4.73
N ILE A 47 2.25 -16.76 5.89
CA ILE A 47 3.11 -16.40 7.01
C ILE A 47 3.25 -17.61 7.93
N SER A 48 4.47 -18.14 8.05
CA SER A 48 4.79 -19.34 8.81
C SER A 48 5.09 -19.01 10.27
N SER A 49 5.96 -18.03 10.50
CA SER A 49 6.42 -17.62 11.82
C SER A 49 6.78 -16.14 11.83
N GLU A 50 6.93 -15.56 13.02
CA GLU A 50 7.38 -14.19 13.20
C GLU A 50 8.42 -14.09 14.32
N LYS A 51 9.37 -13.18 14.16
CA LYS A 51 10.40 -12.88 15.16
C LYS A 51 10.70 -11.39 15.17
N VAL A 52 10.83 -10.80 16.37
CA VAL A 52 11.33 -9.43 16.50
C VAL A 52 12.85 -9.43 16.42
N ILE A 53 13.41 -8.58 15.57
CA ILE A 53 14.84 -8.40 15.38
C ILE A 53 15.23 -6.93 15.55
N LEU A 54 16.50 -6.68 15.86
CA LEU A 54 17.07 -5.34 15.89
C LEU A 54 17.82 -5.08 14.59
N ALA A 55 17.46 -4.01 13.90
CA ALA A 55 18.22 -3.48 12.77
C ALA A 55 19.02 -2.25 13.22
N ALA A 56 20.22 -2.10 12.67
CA ALA A 56 21.01 -0.89 12.87
C ALA A 56 20.24 0.33 12.32
N SER A 57 20.25 1.42 13.06
CA SER A 57 19.71 2.70 12.58
C SER A 57 20.85 3.62 12.12
N ALA A 58 20.51 4.71 11.42
CA ALA A 58 21.49 5.73 11.06
C ALA A 58 22.03 6.50 12.28
N GLU A 59 21.29 6.50 13.40
CA GLU A 59 21.69 7.15 14.64
C GLU A 59 22.54 6.20 15.50
N PRO A 60 23.70 6.67 16.01
CA PRO A 60 24.49 5.91 16.97
C PRO A 60 23.65 5.53 18.19
N PHE A 61 23.76 4.29 18.65
CA PHE A 61 23.04 3.74 19.82
C PHE A 61 21.52 3.59 19.71
N HIS A 62 20.91 3.95 18.57
CA HIS A 62 19.52 3.61 18.29
C HIS A 62 19.44 2.38 17.37
N SER A 63 18.56 1.44 17.72
CA SER A 63 18.22 0.31 16.86
C SER A 63 16.74 0.36 16.53
N ILE A 64 16.41 0.06 15.27
CA ILE A 64 15.03 -0.04 14.82
C ILE A 64 14.58 -1.47 15.08
N LYS A 65 13.48 -1.63 15.81
CA LYS A 65 12.84 -2.94 16.00
C LYS A 65 12.03 -3.27 14.75
N LEU A 66 12.34 -4.40 14.14
CA LEU A 66 11.59 -4.94 13.00
C LEU A 66 10.91 -6.25 13.39
N ILE A 67 9.80 -6.56 12.75
CA ILE A 67 9.26 -7.91 12.68
C ILE A 67 9.82 -8.55 11.41
N GLN A 68 10.49 -9.69 11.58
CA GLN A 68 10.85 -10.59 10.50
C GLN A 68 9.79 -11.69 10.42
N TYR A 69 9.12 -11.78 9.27
CA TYR A 69 8.19 -12.85 8.96
C TYR A 69 8.88 -13.90 8.11
N GLU A 70 8.83 -15.16 8.55
CA GLU A 70 9.15 -16.29 7.69
C GLU A 70 7.95 -16.61 6.81
N ILE A 71 8.18 -16.71 5.50
CA ILE A 71 7.12 -16.90 4.53
C ILE A 71 7.28 -18.22 3.76
N LYS A 72 6.15 -18.83 3.43
CA LYS A 72 6.07 -19.86 2.40
C LYS A 72 5.56 -19.24 1.11
N LEU A 73 6.49 -18.97 0.18
CA LEU A 73 6.17 -18.42 -1.13
C LEU A 73 5.29 -19.42 -1.91
N ILE A 74 4.15 -18.94 -2.43
CA ILE A 74 3.24 -19.73 -3.27
C ILE A 74 3.43 -19.33 -4.73
N LYS A 75 3.46 -18.03 -5.01
CA LYS A 75 3.64 -17.50 -6.36
C LYS A 75 4.27 -16.12 -6.31
N MET A 76 5.21 -15.85 -7.20
CA MET A 76 5.68 -14.50 -7.50
C MET A 76 4.97 -13.99 -8.76
N PHE A 77 4.61 -12.71 -8.79
CA PHE A 77 4.00 -12.04 -9.94
C PHE A 77 4.93 -10.98 -10.54
N LYS A 78 5.81 -10.40 -9.73
CA LYS A 78 6.80 -9.38 -10.12
C LYS A 78 8.04 -9.48 -9.23
N GLY A 79 9.22 -9.17 -9.78
CA GLY A 79 10.49 -9.10 -9.05
C GLY A 79 11.44 -10.27 -9.29
N PHE A 80 11.13 -11.16 -10.25
CA PHE A 80 11.93 -12.34 -10.61
C PHE A 80 13.36 -11.97 -11.06
N GLU A 81 13.50 -10.80 -11.65
CA GLU A 81 14.76 -10.24 -12.11
C GLU A 81 15.64 -9.67 -10.98
N LYS A 82 15.04 -9.39 -9.81
CA LYS A 82 15.71 -8.76 -8.66
C LYS A 82 16.08 -9.77 -7.58
N ILE A 83 15.22 -10.75 -7.32
CA ILE A 83 15.42 -11.74 -6.26
C ILE A 83 14.80 -13.08 -6.66
N LYS A 84 15.56 -14.17 -6.51
CA LYS A 84 15.12 -15.52 -6.92
C LYS A 84 14.45 -16.28 -5.78
N ASP A 85 15.06 -16.25 -4.60
CA ASP A 85 14.62 -17.01 -3.43
C ASP A 85 14.27 -16.06 -2.29
N ILE A 86 13.03 -16.18 -1.78
CA ILE A 86 12.52 -15.32 -0.72
C ILE A 86 11.97 -16.19 0.38
N GLN A 87 12.59 -16.07 1.55
CA GLN A 87 12.20 -16.79 2.75
C GLN A 87 11.67 -15.84 3.83
N PHE A 88 12.05 -14.57 3.78
CA PHE A 88 11.71 -13.58 4.79
C PHE A 88 11.21 -12.27 4.19
N VAL A 89 10.27 -11.65 4.89
CA VAL A 89 9.86 -10.26 4.68
C VAL A 89 9.93 -9.50 6.00
N TYR A 90 10.17 -8.20 5.94
CA TYR A 90 10.44 -7.36 7.10
C TYR A 90 9.48 -6.18 7.14
N THR A 91 9.07 -5.80 8.35
CA THR A 91 8.27 -4.60 8.59
C THR A 91 8.71 -3.94 9.90
N PRO A 92 8.58 -2.62 10.07
CA PRO A 92 8.71 -1.98 11.37
C PRO A 92 7.80 -2.64 12.42
N LEU A 93 8.28 -2.72 13.66
CA LEU A 93 7.49 -3.23 14.79
C LEU A 93 6.39 -2.23 15.21
N ASP A 94 6.68 -0.94 15.11
CA ASP A 94 5.78 0.13 15.51
C ASP A 94 4.88 0.55 14.33
N SER A 95 3.57 0.65 14.59
CA SER A 95 2.58 1.12 13.62
C SER A 95 2.76 2.60 13.27
N SER A 96 3.35 3.41 14.17
CA SER A 96 3.71 4.80 13.89
C SER A 96 4.70 4.91 12.73
N LEU A 97 5.57 3.90 12.57
CA LEU A 97 6.53 3.74 11.49
C LEU A 97 5.97 2.94 10.31
N CYS A 98 4.64 2.86 10.17
CA CYS A 98 3.96 2.06 9.15
C CYS A 98 4.20 0.55 9.29
N GLY A 99 4.48 0.08 10.50
CA GLY A 99 4.54 -1.34 10.81
C GLY A 99 3.18 -2.03 10.64
N ILE A 100 3.17 -3.23 10.08
CA ILE A 100 1.97 -4.05 9.92
C ILE A 100 2.11 -5.39 10.65
N LYS A 101 1.03 -5.85 11.29
CA LYS A 101 0.96 -7.15 11.96
C LYS A 101 0.19 -8.15 11.10
N LEU A 102 0.84 -9.25 10.73
CA LEU A 102 0.23 -10.35 9.98
C LEU A 102 0.00 -11.58 10.87
N GLU A 103 -0.98 -12.42 10.50
CA GLU A 103 -1.26 -13.65 11.22
C GLU A 103 -0.27 -14.77 10.85
N ALA A 104 0.69 -15.03 11.73
CA ALA A 104 1.65 -16.12 11.59
C ALA A 104 1.05 -17.48 11.99
N ASN A 105 0.06 -17.96 11.24
CA ASN A 105 -0.63 -19.23 11.51
C ASN A 105 -0.62 -20.22 10.34
N ASN A 106 0.02 -19.88 9.21
CA ASN A 106 0.10 -20.69 7.98
C ASN A 106 -1.27 -21.09 7.37
N LYS A 107 -2.38 -20.54 7.88
CA LYS A 107 -3.74 -20.78 7.37
C LYS A 107 -4.07 -19.75 6.29
N LYS A 108 -3.84 -18.46 6.59
CA LYS A 108 -4.10 -17.36 5.66
C LYS A 108 -2.99 -17.21 4.64
N GLN A 109 -3.41 -16.89 3.42
CA GLN A 109 -2.53 -16.52 2.31
C GLN A 109 -2.72 -15.04 2.06
N TYR A 110 -1.64 -14.34 1.75
CA TYR A 110 -1.65 -12.92 1.50
C TYR A 110 -1.09 -12.63 0.12
N LEU A 111 -1.67 -11.65 -0.58
CA LEU A 111 -0.94 -10.86 -1.56
C LEU A 111 -0.10 -9.84 -0.79
N LEU A 112 1.20 -9.82 -1.06
CA LEU A 112 2.16 -8.90 -0.47
C LEU A 112 2.84 -8.13 -1.60
N THR A 113 2.81 -6.81 -1.52
CA THR A 113 3.70 -5.94 -2.30
C THR A 113 4.73 -5.30 -1.39
N GLY A 114 5.91 -5.01 -1.93
CA GLY A 114 7.00 -4.48 -1.12
C GLY A 114 8.13 -3.90 -1.94
N GLN A 115 9.12 -3.38 -1.22
CA GLN A 115 10.37 -2.86 -1.76
C GLN A 115 11.52 -3.81 -1.43
N ILE A 116 12.53 -3.84 -2.30
CA ILE A 116 13.76 -4.62 -2.10
C ILE A 116 14.88 -3.64 -1.74
N SER A 117 15.50 -3.82 -0.58
CA SER A 117 16.65 -3.03 -0.16
C SER A 117 17.94 -3.49 -0.84
N ALA A 118 19.00 -2.69 -0.71
CA ALA A 118 20.31 -3.01 -1.28
C ALA A 118 20.94 -4.31 -0.75
N ASP A 119 20.55 -4.76 0.45
CA ASP A 119 20.97 -6.03 1.05
C ASP A 119 20.01 -7.20 0.73
N ASN A 120 19.21 -7.07 -0.33
CA ASN A 120 18.24 -8.07 -0.82
C ASN A 120 17.17 -8.47 0.21
N LYS A 121 16.86 -7.60 1.17
CA LYS A 121 15.74 -7.81 2.09
C LYS A 121 14.48 -7.21 1.50
N VAL A 122 13.37 -7.94 1.64
CA VAL A 122 12.06 -7.48 1.20
C VAL A 122 11.36 -6.78 2.35
N TYR A 123 11.08 -5.50 2.19
CA TYR A 123 10.35 -4.69 3.17
C TYR A 123 8.90 -4.49 2.72
N ILE A 124 7.99 -4.76 3.65
CA ILE A 124 6.57 -4.50 3.53
C ILE A 124 6.16 -3.51 4.63
N GLN A 125 5.16 -2.68 4.35
CA GLN A 125 4.66 -1.65 5.25
C GLN A 125 3.15 -1.47 5.09
N LEU A 126 2.53 -0.79 6.06
CA LEU A 126 1.09 -0.53 6.12
C LEU A 126 0.53 0.08 4.82
N CYS A 127 1.30 0.89 4.11
CA CYS A 127 0.87 1.56 2.88
C CYS A 127 1.05 0.72 1.60
N ASN A 128 1.59 -0.50 1.70
CA ASN A 128 1.65 -1.41 0.57
C ASN A 128 0.31 -2.12 0.34
N LEU A 129 0.15 -2.73 -0.83
CA LEU A 129 -0.99 -3.60 -1.13
C LEU A 129 -0.77 -4.94 -0.41
N ILE A 130 -1.30 -5.02 0.81
CA ILE A 130 -1.23 -6.21 1.66
C ILE A 130 -2.65 -6.66 1.97
N GLU A 131 -3.09 -7.73 1.32
CA GLU A 131 -4.48 -8.19 1.39
C GLU A 131 -4.55 -9.71 1.53
N PRO A 132 -5.45 -10.26 2.35
CA PRO A 132 -5.76 -11.68 2.32
C PRO A 132 -6.16 -12.10 0.89
N TRP A 133 -5.60 -13.20 0.42
CA TRP A 133 -5.80 -13.66 -0.94
C TRP A 133 -7.29 -13.87 -1.27
N ASP A 134 -8.08 -14.32 -0.30
CA ASP A 134 -9.49 -14.62 -0.49
C ASP A 134 -10.35 -13.36 -0.61
N ASP A 135 -9.89 -12.22 -0.08
CA ASP A 135 -10.59 -10.93 -0.11
C ASP A 135 -10.42 -10.18 -1.45
N LEU A 136 -9.40 -10.55 -2.24
CA LEU A 136 -9.19 -10.06 -3.59
C LEU A 136 -10.30 -10.54 -4.53
N SER A 137 -10.77 -9.63 -5.38
CA SER A 137 -11.75 -9.93 -6.42
C SER A 137 -11.19 -10.90 -7.46
N PHE A 138 -12.07 -11.57 -8.20
CA PHE A 138 -11.69 -12.40 -9.34
C PHE A 138 -10.89 -11.60 -10.39
N SER A 139 -11.32 -10.37 -10.69
CA SER A 139 -10.65 -9.49 -11.64
C SER A 139 -9.25 -9.10 -11.17
N GLN A 140 -9.07 -8.77 -9.89
CA GLN A 140 -7.75 -8.47 -9.31
C GLN A 140 -6.82 -9.68 -9.41
N LYS A 141 -7.29 -10.85 -8.99
CA LYS A 141 -6.55 -12.12 -9.10
C LYS A 141 -6.09 -12.41 -10.53
N LYS A 142 -6.95 -12.15 -11.53
CA LYS A 142 -6.62 -12.33 -12.94
C LYS A 142 -5.62 -11.27 -13.43
N SER A 143 -5.84 -10.01 -13.07
CA SER A 143 -5.01 -8.88 -13.49
C SER A 143 -3.57 -8.92 -12.96
N LEU A 144 -3.34 -9.56 -11.81
CA LEU A 144 -2.00 -9.80 -11.25
C LEU A 144 -1.04 -10.53 -12.21
N ASN A 145 -1.55 -11.36 -13.12
CA ASN A 145 -0.67 -12.16 -13.99
C ASN A 145 -0.10 -11.37 -15.18
N GLN A 146 -0.76 -10.29 -15.61
CA GLN A 146 -0.34 -9.60 -16.83
C GLN A 146 -0.90 -8.18 -16.94
N ARG A 147 -2.21 -8.00 -16.69
CA ARG A 147 -2.91 -6.75 -17.03
C ARG A 147 -2.39 -5.55 -16.25
N PHE A 148 -2.15 -5.70 -14.94
CA PHE A 148 -1.61 -4.57 -14.18
C PHE A 148 -0.22 -4.17 -14.70
N GLN A 149 0.63 -5.14 -15.06
CA GLN A 149 1.94 -4.86 -15.65
C GLN A 149 1.84 -4.18 -17.02
N MET A 150 0.91 -4.61 -17.87
CA MET A 150 0.65 -3.96 -19.18
C MET A 150 0.16 -2.51 -19.04
N GLY A 151 -0.45 -2.18 -17.91
CA GLY A 151 -0.99 -0.85 -17.62
C GLY A 151 -0.04 0.06 -16.86
N CYS A 152 1.19 -0.34 -16.56
CA CYS A 152 2.10 0.48 -15.74
C CYS A 152 2.59 1.76 -16.42
N GLU A 153 2.46 1.87 -17.74
CA GLU A 153 2.73 3.11 -18.48
C GLU A 153 1.51 4.06 -18.52
N CYS A 154 0.34 3.58 -18.08
CA CYS A 154 -0.84 4.40 -17.92
C CYS A 154 -0.86 5.08 -16.57
N LYS A 155 -1.33 6.33 -16.55
CA LYS A 155 -1.51 7.10 -15.31
C LYS A 155 -2.95 6.99 -14.83
N ILE A 156 -3.15 6.73 -13.54
CA ILE A 156 -4.49 6.68 -12.94
C ILE A 156 -4.70 7.95 -12.12
N THR A 157 -5.67 8.77 -12.52
CA THR A 157 -5.92 10.07 -11.88
C THR A 157 -7.15 9.97 -11.00
N ALA A 158 -6.97 10.05 -9.68
CA ALA A 158 -8.07 10.07 -8.73
C ALA A 158 -8.94 11.33 -8.88
N CYS A 159 -10.26 11.16 -8.92
CA CYS A 159 -11.23 12.22 -8.89
C CYS A 159 -12.01 12.20 -7.57
N TYR A 160 -11.74 13.20 -6.72
CA TYR A 160 -12.40 13.36 -5.42
C TYR A 160 -13.64 14.25 -5.48
N THR A 161 -13.61 15.28 -6.32
CA THR A 161 -14.65 16.29 -6.46
C THR A 161 -14.75 16.75 -7.91
N VAL A 162 -15.94 17.19 -8.34
CA VAL A 162 -16.14 17.78 -9.66
C VAL A 162 -15.72 19.26 -9.67
N PRO A 163 -15.23 19.78 -10.82
CA PRO A 163 -15.01 19.08 -12.09
C PRO A 163 -13.66 18.34 -12.11
N CYS A 164 -13.64 17.17 -12.76
CA CYS A 164 -12.43 16.40 -13.03
C CYS A 164 -12.49 15.86 -14.46
N SER A 165 -11.38 15.93 -15.17
CA SER A 165 -11.26 15.51 -16.56
C SER A 165 -9.88 14.94 -16.82
N LEU A 166 -9.77 14.07 -17.83
CA LEU A 166 -8.49 13.58 -18.31
C LEU A 166 -7.66 14.75 -18.84
N GLN A 167 -6.38 14.81 -18.45
CA GLN A 167 -5.45 15.83 -18.93
C GLN A 167 -4.59 15.33 -20.10
N ALA A 168 -4.49 14.00 -20.25
CA ALA A 168 -3.70 13.34 -21.29
C ALA A 168 -4.37 12.04 -21.74
N PRO A 169 -4.13 11.58 -22.99
CA PRO A 169 -4.74 10.35 -23.52
C PRO A 169 -4.29 9.08 -22.79
N ASN A 170 -3.13 9.10 -22.12
CA ASN A 170 -2.61 7.98 -21.35
C ASN A 170 -3.10 7.96 -19.88
N GLU A 171 -4.19 8.66 -19.59
CA GLU A 171 -4.80 8.70 -18.26
C GLU A 171 -6.12 7.92 -18.18
N CYS A 172 -6.35 7.24 -17.05
CA CYS A 172 -7.68 6.76 -16.65
C CYS A 172 -8.17 7.50 -15.42
N LEU A 173 -9.40 8.01 -15.46
CA LEU A 173 -10.01 8.72 -14.34
C LEU A 173 -10.57 7.72 -13.32
N TRP A 174 -10.06 7.75 -12.09
CA TRP A 174 -10.54 6.92 -10.99
C TRP A 174 -11.59 7.68 -10.16
N THR A 175 -12.84 7.25 -10.29
CA THR A 175 -14.05 7.93 -9.81
C THR A 175 -14.73 7.20 -8.66
N ASP A 176 -14.16 6.11 -8.13
CA ASP A 176 -14.77 5.34 -7.04
C ASP A 176 -15.14 6.23 -5.84
N TRP A 177 -14.26 7.16 -5.43
CA TRP A 177 -14.59 8.09 -4.35
C TRP A 177 -15.72 9.04 -4.71
N LEU A 178 -15.71 9.61 -5.92
CA LEU A 178 -16.73 10.56 -6.34
C LEU A 178 -18.12 9.91 -6.41
N ILE A 179 -18.20 8.71 -6.99
CA ILE A 179 -19.47 8.03 -7.29
C ILE A 179 -19.97 7.21 -6.09
N GLU A 180 -19.09 6.45 -5.45
CA GLU A 180 -19.47 5.50 -4.39
C GLU A 180 -19.14 6.01 -2.97
N ARG A 181 -18.46 7.16 -2.84
CA ARG A 181 -17.92 7.64 -1.55
C ARG A 181 -17.02 6.62 -0.86
N ARG A 182 -16.32 5.81 -1.67
CA ARG A 182 -15.44 4.72 -1.24
C ARG A 182 -14.24 4.65 -2.16
N LEU A 183 -13.01 4.65 -1.61
CA LEU A 183 -11.78 4.58 -2.40
C LEU A 183 -11.66 3.27 -3.18
N TYR A 184 -11.82 2.13 -2.52
CA TYR A 184 -11.66 0.81 -3.16
C TYR A 184 -13.01 0.23 -3.61
N GLY A 185 -13.66 0.94 -4.54
CA GLY A 185 -14.99 0.65 -5.10
C GLY A 185 -14.95 -0.25 -6.34
N GLN A 186 -15.86 -0.04 -7.29
CA GLN A 186 -16.00 -0.85 -8.49
C GLN A 186 -14.75 -0.84 -9.36
N GLN A 187 -14.15 0.34 -9.63
CA GLN A 187 -12.96 0.43 -10.48
C GLN A 187 -11.79 -0.28 -9.84
N ALA A 188 -11.48 0.02 -8.57
CA ALA A 188 -10.39 -0.63 -7.83
C ALA A 188 -10.53 -2.15 -7.72
N ARG A 189 -11.77 -2.65 -7.60
CA ARG A 189 -12.03 -4.09 -7.49
C ARG A 189 -12.07 -4.78 -8.84
N ASN A 190 -12.52 -4.16 -9.92
CA ASN A 190 -12.89 -4.89 -11.14
C ASN A 190 -12.16 -4.48 -12.42
N TYR A 191 -11.47 -3.34 -12.41
CA TYR A 191 -10.89 -2.74 -13.61
C TYR A 191 -9.38 -2.62 -13.53
N ALA A 192 -8.75 -2.56 -14.71
CA ALA A 192 -7.36 -2.19 -14.89
C ALA A 192 -7.30 -1.12 -15.99
N CYS A 193 -6.44 -0.12 -15.83
CA CYS A 193 -6.21 0.91 -16.83
C CYS A 193 -5.16 0.39 -17.82
N ILE A 194 -5.55 0.12 -19.07
CA ILE A 194 -4.70 -0.57 -20.03
C ILE A 194 -4.43 0.32 -21.24
N MET A 195 -3.18 0.31 -21.71
CA MET A 195 -2.75 1.01 -22.91
C MET A 195 -3.29 0.32 -24.16
N ARG A 196 -3.85 1.11 -25.06
CA ARG A 196 -4.33 0.70 -26.38
C ARG A 196 -3.22 0.89 -27.42
N SER A 197 -3.44 0.35 -28.62
CA SER A 197 -2.48 0.45 -29.74
C SER A 197 -2.24 1.89 -30.23
N ASP A 198 -3.16 2.81 -29.95
CA ASP A 198 -3.05 4.24 -30.28
C ASP A 198 -2.32 5.07 -29.20
N GLY A 199 -1.81 4.42 -28.15
CA GLY A 199 -1.15 5.07 -27.03
C GLY A 199 -2.10 5.67 -25.99
N SER A 200 -3.42 5.59 -26.18
CA SER A 200 -4.39 5.98 -25.17
C SER A 200 -4.57 4.90 -24.09
N CYS A 201 -5.02 5.30 -22.91
CA CYS A 201 -5.31 4.39 -21.81
C CYS A 201 -6.80 4.37 -21.50
N THR A 202 -7.36 3.17 -21.29
CA THR A 202 -8.79 3.00 -21.00
C THR A 202 -9.02 1.97 -19.91
N TRP A 203 -10.10 2.15 -19.16
CA TRP A 203 -10.53 1.15 -18.17
C TRP A 203 -10.98 -0.12 -18.88
N TYR A 204 -10.35 -1.23 -18.54
CA TYR A 204 -10.67 -2.55 -19.02
C TYR A 204 -11.15 -3.43 -17.87
N ARG A 205 -12.33 -4.03 -18.02
CA ARG A 205 -12.91 -4.92 -17.01
C ARG A 205 -12.40 -6.34 -17.19
N GLY A 206 -11.82 -6.88 -16.12
CA GLY A 206 -11.12 -8.15 -16.18
C GLY A 206 -11.95 -9.43 -16.05
N GLY A 207 -13.24 -9.32 -15.74
CA GLY A 207 -14.13 -10.42 -15.34
C GLY A 207 -15.24 -10.73 -16.35
N PRO A 208 -16.12 -11.70 -16.05
CA PRO A 208 -17.33 -11.91 -16.84
C PRO A 208 -18.18 -10.62 -16.89
N PRO A 209 -18.86 -10.35 -18.03
CA PRO A 209 -19.72 -9.17 -18.17
C PRO A 209 -20.80 -9.17 -17.08
N THR A 210 -21.23 -7.99 -16.65
CA THR A 210 -22.40 -7.88 -15.76
C THR A 210 -23.67 -8.20 -16.54
N ASP A 211 -24.72 -8.63 -15.85
CA ASP A 211 -26.05 -8.81 -16.46
C ASP A 211 -26.51 -7.56 -17.23
N LYS A 212 -26.24 -6.36 -16.70
CA LYS A 212 -26.52 -5.08 -17.40
C LYS A 212 -25.75 -4.90 -18.72
N GLU A 213 -24.52 -5.41 -18.79
CA GLU A 213 -23.66 -5.31 -19.97
C GLU A 213 -24.03 -6.41 -21.00
N LEU A 214 -24.49 -7.57 -20.52
CA LEU A 214 -25.09 -8.61 -21.36
C LEU A 214 -26.39 -8.13 -22.03
N ILE A 215 -27.23 -7.38 -21.31
CA ILE A 215 -28.46 -6.78 -21.85
C ILE A 215 -28.14 -5.76 -22.94
N ASP A 216 -27.16 -4.88 -22.72
CA ASP A 216 -26.73 -3.86 -23.69
C ASP A 216 -26.07 -4.47 -24.96
N ILE A 217 -25.51 -5.67 -24.86
CA ILE A 217 -24.95 -6.43 -26.00
C ILE A 217 -26.05 -7.19 -26.78
N THR A 218 -27.21 -7.41 -26.17
CA THR A 218 -28.32 -8.17 -26.78
C THR A 218 -29.41 -7.31 -27.42
N GLU A 219 -29.39 -5.98 -27.22
CA GLU A 219 -30.21 -5.05 -28.00
C GLU A 219 -29.43 -4.55 -29.23
N PRO A 220 -29.92 -4.83 -30.47
CA PRO A 220 -29.28 -4.43 -31.73
C PRO A 220 -29.50 -2.95 -32.10
#